data_AF-A0A382F6S5-F1
#
_entry.id   AF-A0A382F6S5-F1
#
_cell.length_a   1.000
_cell.length_b   1.000
_cell.length_c   1.000
_cell.angle_alpha   90.00
_cell.angle_beta   90.00
_cell.angle_gamma   90.00
#
_symmetry.space_group_name_H-M   'P 1'
#
loop_
_entity.id
_entity.type
_entity.pdbx_description
1 polymer ?
#
loop_
_entity_poly.entity_id
_entity_poly.type
_entity_poly.pdbx_seq_one_letter_code
_entity_poly.pdbx_strand_id
1 'polypeptide(L)'
;VNLQDRCLRINENIPDGGLYTGERREVHPNSKVPWRISPVPFPISAEDLVWLENLGTHLLKFYKVCNLLYSQSTRGIQPKWISDYLDKGKPETVIEFGRMRRFKSQLPQVIRPDILPTENGMVISELDSIPGGIGFTGGLSIQYSELGCEILGGSNGMATGFAEMVRSLSKKDQPVLAIIVSDEAEDYRQEMYWLASELNRLGLYARTVHPRDIIFTETGLFLDEDEGNIQVDIVYRFFELFDLKNIPKSELILYAAKKRNVIITPPPKAYLEEKLLFALFHHP
;
A
#
# COMPACT_ATOMS: atom_id res chain seq x y z
N VAL A 1 -20.70 19.04 21.98
CA VAL A 1 -19.63 19.61 21.12
C VAL A 1 -20.28 20.05 19.83
N ASN A 2 -20.13 21.31 19.41
CA ASN A 2 -20.68 21.77 18.13
C ASN A 2 -19.93 21.07 16.97
N LEU A 3 -20.56 20.85 15.81
CA LEU A 3 -19.93 20.26 14.63
C LEU A 3 -18.66 21.01 14.22
N GLN A 4 -18.67 22.34 14.36
CA GLN A 4 -17.49 23.18 14.11
C GLN A 4 -16.33 22.82 15.05
N ASP A 5 -16.58 22.65 16.35
CA ASP A 5 -15.56 22.30 17.33
C ASP A 5 -14.94 20.94 17.03
N ARG A 6 -15.73 19.98 16.50
CA ARG A 6 -15.21 18.66 16.09
C ARG A 6 -14.22 18.81 14.93
N CYS A 7 -14.58 19.58 13.90
CA CYS A 7 -13.68 19.83 12.77
C CYS A 7 -12.40 20.55 13.21
N LEU A 8 -12.50 21.55 14.11
CA LEU A 8 -11.33 22.25 14.66
C LEU A 8 -10.43 21.31 15.44
N ARG A 9 -11.01 20.47 16.31
CA ARG A 9 -10.25 19.46 17.06
C ARG A 9 -9.50 18.51 16.12
N ILE A 10 -10.19 17.96 15.10
CA ILE A 10 -9.55 17.08 14.12
C ILE A 10 -8.40 17.83 13.44
N ASN A 11 -8.65 19.05 12.95
CA ASN A 11 -7.64 19.88 12.30
C ASN A 11 -6.40 20.13 13.16
N GLU A 12 -6.58 20.40 14.46
CA GLU A 12 -5.49 20.68 15.40
C GLU A 12 -4.62 19.46 15.69
N ASN A 13 -5.23 18.27 15.70
CA ASN A 13 -4.60 17.00 16.07
C ASN A 13 -4.13 16.15 14.88
N ILE A 14 -4.26 16.65 13.65
CA ILE A 14 -3.53 16.08 12.50
C ILE A 14 -2.02 16.26 12.75
N PRO A 15 -1.19 15.23 12.50
CA PRO A 15 0.26 15.32 12.65
C PRO A 15 0.87 16.51 11.89
N ASP A 16 1.95 17.08 12.44
CA ASP A 16 2.72 18.11 11.74
C ASP A 16 3.25 17.55 10.40
N GLY A 17 3.13 18.35 9.33
CA GLY A 17 3.37 17.89 7.96
C GLY A 17 2.13 17.32 7.25
N GLY A 18 1.05 17.03 7.99
CA GLY A 18 -0.21 16.51 7.44
C GLY A 18 -0.19 14.99 7.20
N LEU A 19 -1.29 14.46 6.66
CA LEU A 19 -1.41 13.05 6.25
C LEU A 19 -1.48 12.88 4.72
N TYR A 20 -1.71 13.95 3.98
CA TYR A 20 -1.74 13.96 2.53
C TYR A 20 -1.46 15.39 2.08
N THR A 21 -0.62 15.60 1.08
CA THR A 21 -0.19 16.95 0.68
C THR A 21 -0.43 17.28 -0.79
N GLY A 22 -1.17 16.42 -1.50
CA GLY A 22 -1.51 16.58 -2.91
C GLY A 22 -2.44 17.77 -3.19
N GLU A 23 -3.40 17.60 -4.12
CA GLU A 23 -4.25 18.70 -4.59
C GLU A 23 -4.87 19.53 -3.46
N ARG A 24 -4.46 20.81 -3.39
CA ARG A 24 -4.97 21.77 -2.43
C ARG A 24 -6.32 22.26 -2.89
N ARG A 25 -7.39 21.73 -2.29
CA ARG A 25 -8.71 22.34 -2.43
C ARG A 25 -8.72 23.67 -1.69
N GLU A 26 -9.60 24.57 -2.13
CA GLU A 26 -9.84 25.80 -1.37
C GLU A 26 -10.40 25.44 0.02
N VAL A 27 -9.58 25.70 1.03
CA VAL A 27 -9.86 25.45 2.45
C VAL A 27 -9.60 26.73 3.25
N HIS A 28 -10.10 26.77 4.48
CA HIS A 28 -9.88 27.90 5.38
C HIS A 28 -8.37 28.13 5.60
N PRO A 29 -7.86 29.38 5.69
CA PRO A 29 -6.43 29.68 5.86
C PRO A 29 -5.76 29.01 7.08
N ASN A 30 -6.55 28.72 8.12
CA ASN A 30 -6.08 28.03 9.34
C ASN A 30 -6.20 26.49 9.27
N SER A 31 -6.60 25.94 8.12
CA SER A 31 -6.64 24.48 7.92
C SER A 31 -5.22 23.93 7.83
N LYS A 32 -4.90 22.94 8.65
CA LYS A 32 -3.64 22.17 8.57
C LYS A 32 -3.65 21.15 7.43
N VAL A 33 -4.80 20.94 6.80
CA VAL A 33 -4.99 19.94 5.74
C VAL A 33 -5.54 20.53 4.45
N PRO A 34 -5.16 20.02 3.27
CA PRO A 34 -5.64 20.48 1.97
C PRO A 34 -7.06 20.03 1.57
N TRP A 35 -7.82 19.41 2.47
CA TRP A 35 -9.19 18.94 2.23
C TRP A 35 -10.18 19.44 3.29
N ARG A 36 -11.47 19.27 3.02
CA ARG A 36 -12.53 19.56 3.99
C ARG A 36 -12.66 18.41 4.98
N ILE A 37 -12.60 18.74 6.27
CA ILE A 37 -12.80 17.79 7.35
C ILE A 37 -14.29 17.60 7.60
N SER A 38 -14.75 16.35 7.58
CA SER A 38 -16.11 16.01 7.99
C SER A 38 -16.21 16.02 9.53
N PRO A 39 -17.29 16.55 10.13
CA PRO A 39 -17.48 16.50 11.58
C PRO A 39 -17.91 15.11 12.08
N VAL A 40 -18.23 14.19 11.16
CA VAL A 40 -18.68 12.81 11.43
C VAL A 40 -18.01 11.84 10.46
N PRO A 41 -17.71 10.60 10.89
CA PRO A 41 -17.25 9.56 9.98
C PRO A 41 -18.36 9.17 9.00
N PHE A 42 -17.98 8.53 7.90
CA PHE A 42 -18.93 8.00 6.93
C PHE A 42 -19.69 6.81 7.54
N PRO A 43 -21.03 6.86 7.66
CA PRO A 43 -21.80 5.77 8.25
C PRO A 43 -21.88 4.58 7.27
N ILE A 44 -21.70 3.37 7.80
CA ILE A 44 -21.81 2.12 7.05
C ILE A 44 -22.90 1.28 7.72
N SER A 45 -23.84 0.76 6.93
CA SER A 45 -24.90 -0.11 7.46
C SER A 45 -24.34 -1.50 7.81
N ALA A 46 -25.04 -2.26 8.66
CA ALA A 46 -24.62 -3.63 8.97
C ALA A 46 -24.58 -4.54 7.72
N GLU A 47 -25.49 -4.31 6.76
CA GLU A 47 -25.53 -5.03 5.49
C GLU A 47 -24.30 -4.70 4.63
N ASP A 48 -23.97 -3.41 4.49
CA ASP A 48 -22.80 -2.94 3.76
C ASP A 48 -21.50 -3.46 4.39
N LEU A 49 -21.42 -3.51 5.72
CA LEU A 49 -20.27 -4.05 6.44
C LEU A 49 -20.04 -5.53 6.09
N VAL A 50 -21.08 -6.36 6.17
CA VAL A 50 -20.99 -7.79 5.81
C VAL A 50 -20.57 -7.96 4.35
N TRP A 51 -21.06 -7.10 3.46
CA TRP A 51 -20.65 -7.11 2.05
C TRP A 51 -19.16 -6.78 1.90
N LEU A 52 -18.66 -5.73 2.57
CA LEU A 52 -17.26 -5.31 2.54
C LEU A 52 -16.30 -6.37 3.11
N GLU A 53 -16.67 -7.02 4.22
CA GLU A 53 -15.87 -8.10 4.81
C GLU A 53 -15.74 -9.30 3.87
N ASN A 54 -16.84 -9.69 3.21
CA ASN A 54 -16.81 -10.75 2.22
C ASN A 54 -16.00 -10.38 0.98
N LEU A 55 -16.03 -9.11 0.58
CA LEU A 55 -15.29 -8.63 -0.59
C LEU A 55 -13.79 -8.89 -0.48
N GLY A 56 -13.18 -8.65 0.68
CA GLY A 56 -11.73 -8.89 0.88
C GLY A 56 -11.31 -10.32 0.52
N THR A 57 -12.11 -11.32 0.90
CA THR A 57 -11.87 -12.72 0.55
C THR A 57 -11.98 -12.98 -0.96
N HIS A 58 -12.96 -12.35 -1.62
CA HIS A 58 -13.13 -12.45 -3.07
C HIS A 58 -11.97 -11.80 -3.83
N LEU A 59 -11.51 -10.63 -3.41
CA LEU A 59 -10.38 -9.93 -4.04
C LEU A 59 -9.06 -10.71 -3.88
N LEU A 60 -8.83 -11.32 -2.72
CA LEU A 60 -7.68 -12.20 -2.54
C LEU A 60 -7.74 -13.42 -3.48
N LYS A 61 -8.93 -14.04 -3.63
CA LYS A 61 -9.13 -15.13 -4.59
C LYS A 61 -8.92 -14.66 -6.04
N PHE A 62 -9.42 -13.47 -6.38
CA PHE A 62 -9.24 -12.85 -7.68
C PHE A 62 -7.75 -12.70 -8.02
N TYR A 63 -6.95 -12.07 -7.15
CA TYR A 63 -5.50 -11.95 -7.36
C TYR A 63 -4.76 -13.30 -7.44
N LYS A 64 -5.17 -14.30 -6.64
CA LYS A 64 -4.63 -15.68 -6.77
C LYS A 64 -4.89 -16.25 -8.17
N VAL A 65 -6.10 -16.08 -8.69
CA VAL A 65 -6.49 -16.56 -10.02
C VAL A 65 -5.77 -15.78 -11.12
N CYS A 66 -5.70 -14.45 -11.06
CA CYS A 66 -4.96 -13.63 -12.02
C CYS A 66 -3.48 -14.03 -12.09
N ASN A 67 -2.84 -14.22 -10.93
CA ASN A 67 -1.45 -14.67 -10.86
C ASN A 67 -1.25 -16.06 -11.48
N LEU A 68 -2.18 -17.00 -11.22
CA LEU A 68 -2.14 -18.33 -11.81
C LEU A 68 -2.37 -18.28 -13.32
N LEU A 69 -3.36 -17.51 -13.78
CA LEU A 69 -3.74 -17.35 -15.18
C LEU A 69 -2.58 -16.77 -16.00
N TYR A 70 -1.95 -15.69 -15.52
CA TYR A 70 -0.76 -15.11 -16.13
C TYR A 70 0.39 -16.15 -16.22
N SER A 71 0.66 -16.87 -15.13
CA SER A 71 1.69 -17.91 -15.12
C SER A 71 1.38 -19.08 -16.06
N GLN A 72 0.12 -19.45 -16.25
CA GLN A 72 -0.28 -20.51 -17.17
C GLN A 72 -0.24 -20.04 -18.62
N SER A 73 -0.63 -18.79 -18.89
CA SER A 73 -0.55 -18.17 -20.22
C SER A 73 0.89 -18.09 -20.73
N THR A 74 1.83 -17.64 -19.89
CA THR A 74 3.26 -17.60 -20.23
C THR A 74 3.88 -18.99 -20.48
N ARG A 75 3.25 -20.05 -19.97
CA ARG A 75 3.68 -21.45 -20.15
C ARG A 75 2.93 -22.20 -21.26
N GLY A 76 2.02 -21.53 -21.97
CA GLY A 76 1.20 -22.14 -23.03
C GLY A 76 0.12 -23.11 -22.53
N ILE A 77 -0.22 -23.09 -21.23
CA ILE A 77 -1.32 -23.88 -20.65
C ILE A 77 -2.66 -23.17 -20.85
N GLN A 78 -2.64 -21.84 -20.75
CA GLN A 78 -3.78 -20.96 -21.04
C GLN A 78 -3.49 -20.13 -22.30
N PRO A 79 -4.50 -19.51 -22.93
CA PRO A 79 -4.31 -18.73 -24.15
C PRO A 79 -3.24 -17.65 -24.00
N LYS A 80 -2.23 -17.69 -24.87
CA LYS A 80 -1.04 -16.83 -24.85
C LYS A 80 -1.36 -15.33 -24.88
N TRP A 81 -2.48 -14.97 -25.51
CA TRP A 81 -2.92 -13.58 -25.64
C TRP A 81 -3.13 -12.90 -24.28
N ILE A 82 -3.41 -13.64 -23.21
CA ILE A 82 -3.65 -13.07 -21.88
C ILE A 82 -2.36 -12.43 -21.35
N SER A 83 -1.25 -13.18 -21.34
CA SER A 83 0.04 -12.61 -20.96
C SER A 83 0.49 -11.54 -21.95
N ASP A 84 0.24 -11.72 -23.25
CA ASP A 84 0.62 -10.71 -24.23
C ASP A 84 -0.13 -9.40 -24.03
N TYR A 85 -1.42 -9.47 -23.69
CA TYR A 85 -2.25 -8.33 -23.37
C TYR A 85 -1.74 -7.61 -22.12
N LEU A 86 -1.49 -8.35 -21.04
CA LEU A 86 -0.98 -7.81 -19.78
C LEU A 86 0.46 -7.32 -19.86
N ASP A 87 1.26 -7.77 -20.83
CA ASP A 87 2.65 -7.34 -21.02
C ASP A 87 2.78 -6.15 -21.99
N LYS A 88 1.70 -5.73 -22.67
CA LYS A 88 1.75 -4.60 -23.62
C LYS A 88 2.32 -3.34 -22.97
N GLY A 89 3.28 -2.73 -23.66
CA GLY A 89 3.91 -1.47 -23.26
C GLY A 89 4.92 -1.58 -22.12
N LYS A 90 5.14 -2.77 -21.53
CA LYS A 90 6.06 -2.92 -20.39
C LYS A 90 7.51 -3.10 -20.86
N PRO A 91 8.48 -2.47 -20.18
CA PRO A 91 9.89 -2.78 -20.37
C PRO A 91 10.19 -4.26 -20.12
N GLU A 92 11.17 -4.81 -20.83
CA GLU A 92 11.57 -6.22 -20.70
C GLU A 92 11.94 -6.59 -19.26
N THR A 93 12.71 -5.72 -18.58
CA THR A 93 13.12 -5.93 -17.18
C THR A 93 11.94 -6.08 -16.23
N VAL A 94 10.87 -5.29 -16.41
CA VAL A 94 9.64 -5.36 -15.61
C VAL A 94 8.94 -6.72 -15.81
N ILE A 95 8.85 -7.17 -17.06
CA ILE A 95 8.26 -8.45 -17.42
C ILE A 95 9.08 -9.61 -16.83
N GLU A 96 10.41 -9.55 -16.94
CA GLU A 96 11.32 -10.56 -16.41
C GLU A 96 11.15 -10.73 -14.89
N PHE A 97 11.13 -9.63 -14.13
CA PHE A 97 10.89 -9.68 -12.68
C PHE A 97 9.57 -10.35 -12.34
N GLY A 98 8.48 -9.98 -13.03
CA GLY A 98 7.15 -10.56 -12.79
C GLY A 98 7.07 -12.07 -13.05
N ARG A 99 7.95 -12.61 -13.89
CA ARG A 99 8.02 -14.02 -14.27
C ARG A 99 9.03 -14.83 -13.44
N MET A 100 9.85 -14.20 -12.60
CA MET A 100 10.86 -14.91 -11.83
C MET A 100 10.23 -15.93 -10.88
N ARG A 101 10.75 -17.17 -10.90
CA ARG A 101 10.32 -18.25 -9.99
C ARG A 101 10.37 -17.82 -8.52
N ARG A 102 11.29 -16.92 -8.16
CA ARG A 102 11.44 -16.33 -6.82
C ARG A 102 10.15 -15.72 -6.28
N PHE A 103 9.36 -15.08 -7.13
CA PHE A 103 8.15 -14.34 -6.76
C PHE A 103 6.87 -15.09 -7.14
N LYS A 104 6.97 -16.29 -7.76
CA LYS A 104 5.86 -17.03 -8.37
C LYS A 104 4.56 -17.05 -7.54
N SER A 105 4.63 -17.40 -6.26
CA SER A 105 3.46 -17.51 -5.38
C SER A 105 3.15 -16.25 -4.56
N GLN A 106 3.99 -15.21 -4.65
CA GLN A 106 3.78 -13.98 -3.87
C GLN A 106 2.68 -13.13 -4.48
N LEU A 107 1.95 -12.45 -3.60
CA LEU A 107 0.89 -11.49 -3.92
C LEU A 107 1.10 -10.22 -3.10
N PRO A 108 0.56 -9.07 -3.55
CA PRO A 108 0.45 -7.88 -2.73
C PRO A 108 -0.18 -8.22 -1.37
N GLN A 109 0.40 -7.71 -0.28
CA GLN A 109 -0.10 -7.96 1.07
C GLN A 109 -1.14 -6.93 1.52
N VAL A 110 -1.18 -5.78 0.87
CA VAL A 110 -2.18 -4.73 1.06
C VAL A 110 -2.78 -4.44 -0.32
N ILE A 111 -4.10 -4.37 -0.38
CA ILE A 111 -4.85 -4.02 -1.58
C ILE A 111 -5.95 -3.03 -1.20
N ARG A 112 -6.27 -2.10 -2.09
CA ARG A 112 -7.38 -1.16 -1.90
C ARG A 112 -8.33 -1.24 -3.09
N PRO A 113 -9.55 -1.77 -2.91
CA PRO A 113 -10.59 -1.60 -3.90
C PRO A 113 -11.17 -0.19 -3.77
N ASP A 114 -11.30 0.50 -4.90
CA ASP A 114 -12.08 1.74 -4.95
C ASP A 114 -13.52 1.37 -5.33
N ILE A 115 -14.47 1.73 -4.46
CA ILE A 115 -15.84 1.24 -4.49
C ILE A 115 -16.81 2.40 -4.62
N LEU A 116 -17.73 2.30 -5.57
CA LEU A 116 -18.81 3.25 -5.82
C LEU A 116 -20.15 2.61 -5.41
N PRO A 117 -20.81 3.13 -4.36
CA PRO A 117 -22.19 2.77 -4.06
C PRO A 117 -23.13 3.27 -5.16
N THR A 118 -23.98 2.40 -5.68
CA THR A 118 -25.00 2.72 -6.69
C THR A 118 -26.38 2.25 -6.23
N GLU A 119 -27.44 2.66 -6.92
CA GLU A 119 -28.81 2.17 -6.68
C GLU A 119 -28.95 0.65 -6.84
N ASN A 120 -28.06 0.02 -7.63
CA ASN A 120 -28.08 -1.41 -7.92
C ASN A 120 -27.02 -2.20 -7.11
N GLY A 121 -26.41 -1.57 -6.10
CA GLY A 121 -25.37 -2.16 -5.26
C GLY A 121 -23.99 -1.51 -5.45
N MET A 122 -22.98 -2.11 -4.83
CA MET A 122 -21.60 -1.60 -4.84
C MET A 122 -20.83 -2.06 -6.08
N VAL A 123 -20.18 -1.14 -6.77
CA VAL A 123 -19.38 -1.39 -7.98
C VAL A 123 -17.92 -1.06 -7.69
N ILE A 124 -17.01 -1.95 -8.07
CA ILE A 124 -15.56 -1.71 -7.93
C ILE A 124 -15.07 -1.06 -9.23
N SER A 125 -14.43 0.10 -9.13
CA SER A 125 -13.84 0.79 -10.27
C SER A 125 -12.36 0.47 -10.47
N GLU A 126 -11.65 0.22 -9.36
CA GLU A 126 -10.21 0.01 -9.36
C GLU A 126 -9.78 -0.91 -8.22
N LEU A 127 -8.64 -1.58 -8.39
CA LEU A 127 -8.00 -2.38 -7.36
C LEU A 127 -6.51 -2.10 -7.34
N ASP A 128 -6.10 -1.31 -6.37
CA ASP A 128 -4.72 -0.87 -6.18
C ASP A 128 -3.94 -1.88 -5.32
N SER A 129 -2.71 -2.15 -5.71
CA SER A 129 -1.80 -3.07 -5.02
C SER A 129 -0.64 -2.37 -4.31
N ILE A 130 -0.50 -1.04 -4.48
CA ILE A 130 0.42 -0.15 -3.76
C ILE A 130 -0.40 1.03 -3.22
N PRO A 131 -1.44 0.78 -2.40
CA PRO A 131 -2.39 1.82 -2.09
C PRO A 131 -1.84 2.85 -1.12
N GLY A 132 -2.01 4.13 -1.45
CA GLY A 132 -1.98 5.22 -0.49
C GLY A 132 -3.23 5.26 0.41
N GLY A 133 -3.33 6.27 1.25
CA GLY A 133 -4.47 6.50 2.14
C GLY A 133 -4.45 5.69 3.43
N ILE A 134 -3.40 4.89 3.67
CA ILE A 134 -3.26 4.06 4.88
C ILE A 134 -3.14 4.95 6.10
N GLY A 135 -2.20 5.91 6.06
CA GLY A 135 -1.99 6.81 7.18
C GLY A 135 -3.07 7.88 7.26
N PHE A 136 -3.60 8.32 6.13
CA PHE A 136 -4.79 9.17 6.11
C PHE A 136 -5.97 8.54 6.86
N THR A 137 -6.33 7.30 6.50
CA THR A 137 -7.44 6.57 7.13
C THR A 137 -7.15 6.30 8.60
N GLY A 138 -5.94 5.81 8.91
CA GLY A 138 -5.55 5.51 10.29
C GLY A 138 -5.54 6.74 11.20
N GLY A 139 -5.00 7.86 10.74
CA GLY A 139 -4.98 9.11 11.49
C GLY A 139 -6.39 9.64 11.77
N LEU A 140 -7.29 9.61 10.77
CA LEU A 140 -8.69 9.99 10.98
C LEU A 140 -9.44 9.01 11.90
N SER A 141 -9.17 7.71 11.82
CA SER A 141 -9.75 6.71 12.72
C SER A 141 -9.45 7.00 14.19
N ILE A 142 -8.21 7.40 14.50
CA ILE A 142 -7.84 7.86 15.86
C ILE A 142 -8.69 9.08 16.25
N GLN A 143 -8.72 10.10 15.41
CA GLN A 143 -9.39 11.36 15.73
C GLN A 143 -10.91 11.20 15.93
N TYR A 144 -11.58 10.41 15.10
CA TYR A 144 -13.00 10.14 15.29
C TYR A 144 -13.27 9.24 16.49
N SER A 145 -12.40 8.27 16.79
CA SER A 145 -12.54 7.41 17.98
C SER A 145 -12.43 8.23 19.27
N GLU A 146 -11.50 9.19 19.34
CA GLU A 146 -11.36 10.10 20.49
C GLU A 146 -12.57 11.04 20.66
N LEU A 147 -13.29 11.30 19.57
CA LEU A 147 -14.58 12.01 19.59
C LEU A 147 -15.76 11.10 19.98
N GLY A 148 -15.49 9.87 20.41
CA GLY A 148 -16.49 8.89 20.86
C GLY A 148 -17.26 8.21 19.73
N CYS A 149 -16.79 8.31 18.47
CA CYS A 149 -17.39 7.57 17.37
C CYS A 149 -16.97 6.11 17.40
N GLU A 150 -17.90 5.22 17.06
CA GLU A 150 -17.56 3.83 16.73
C GLU A 150 -16.95 3.79 15.33
N ILE A 151 -15.73 3.26 15.24
CA ILE A 151 -14.97 3.17 13.99
C ILE A 151 -14.71 1.70 13.69
N LEU A 152 -14.95 1.30 12.44
CA LEU A 152 -14.65 -0.05 11.97
C LEU A 152 -13.15 -0.33 12.07
N GLY A 153 -12.79 -1.46 12.70
CA GLY A 153 -11.41 -1.78 13.04
C GLY A 153 -10.84 -1.01 14.23
N GLY A 154 -11.63 -0.12 14.86
CA GLY A 154 -11.23 0.70 15.99
C GLY A 154 -10.25 1.82 15.64
N SER A 155 -9.70 2.47 16.66
CA SER A 155 -8.79 3.61 16.48
C SER A 155 -7.50 3.25 15.74
N ASN A 156 -6.96 2.05 16.00
CA ASN A 156 -5.61 1.65 15.58
C ASN A 156 -5.62 0.51 14.55
N GLY A 157 -6.79 0.09 14.04
CA GLY A 157 -6.92 -1.10 13.18
C GLY A 157 -6.00 -1.11 11.97
N MET A 158 -5.80 0.04 11.33
CA MET A 158 -4.88 0.18 10.18
C MET A 158 -3.43 -0.17 10.56
N ALA A 159 -2.92 0.40 11.66
CA ALA A 159 -1.56 0.16 12.11
C ALA A 159 -1.39 -1.28 12.63
N THR A 160 -2.37 -1.80 13.37
CA THR A 160 -2.34 -3.17 13.89
C THR A 160 -2.34 -4.20 12.75
N GLY A 161 -3.23 -4.06 11.77
CA GLY A 161 -3.28 -4.97 10.62
C GLY A 161 -2.01 -4.92 9.78
N PHE A 162 -1.43 -3.72 9.59
CA PHE A 162 -0.15 -3.59 8.89
C PHE A 162 1.01 -4.22 9.69
N ALA A 163 1.01 -4.08 11.02
CA ALA A 163 2.00 -4.72 11.89
C ALA A 163 1.90 -6.26 11.85
N GLU A 164 0.69 -6.81 11.83
CA GLU A 164 0.44 -8.25 11.65
C GLU A 164 0.96 -8.75 10.30
N MET A 165 0.71 -7.98 9.23
CA MET A 165 1.26 -8.27 7.90
C MET A 165 2.79 -8.34 7.93
N VAL A 166 3.45 -7.33 8.52
CA VAL A 166 4.93 -7.27 8.63
C VAL A 166 5.47 -8.48 9.40
N ARG A 167 4.85 -8.81 10.55
CA ARG A 167 5.23 -9.98 11.36
C ARG A 167 5.03 -11.29 10.61
N SER A 168 3.99 -11.40 9.79
CA SER A 168 3.71 -12.62 9.01
C SER A 168 4.73 -12.89 7.90
N LEU A 169 5.42 -11.85 7.42
CA LEU A 169 6.36 -11.96 6.30
C LEU A 169 7.73 -12.48 6.72
N SER A 170 8.18 -12.15 7.93
CA SER A 170 9.49 -12.55 8.45
C SER A 170 9.38 -13.66 9.49
N LYS A 171 10.44 -14.47 9.60
CA LYS A 171 10.58 -15.44 10.69
C LYS A 171 11.27 -14.85 11.93
N LYS A 172 11.77 -13.62 11.83
CA LYS A 172 12.41 -12.92 12.95
C LYS A 172 11.33 -12.35 13.86
N ASP A 173 11.60 -12.37 15.17
CA ASP A 173 10.67 -11.82 16.17
C ASP A 173 10.50 -10.30 16.00
N GLN A 174 11.57 -9.61 15.62
CA GLN A 174 11.58 -8.17 15.35
C GLN A 174 12.20 -7.89 13.97
N PRO A 175 11.41 -7.96 12.89
CA PRO A 175 11.91 -7.62 11.57
C PRO A 175 12.08 -6.11 11.41
N VAL A 176 13.13 -5.72 10.69
CA VAL A 176 13.37 -4.34 10.27
C VAL A 176 12.62 -4.06 8.96
N LEU A 177 11.70 -3.11 9.01
CA LEU A 177 10.90 -2.66 7.87
C LEU A 177 11.44 -1.33 7.30
N ALA A 178 11.73 -1.31 6.01
CA ALA A 178 11.92 -0.10 5.23
C ALA A 178 10.71 0.15 4.32
N ILE A 179 10.00 1.25 4.55
CA ILE A 179 8.97 1.78 3.64
C ILE A 179 9.68 2.73 2.67
N ILE A 180 9.85 2.29 1.42
CA ILE A 180 10.60 3.05 0.41
C ILE A 180 9.62 3.88 -0.41
N VAL A 181 9.66 5.20 -0.26
CA VAL A 181 8.76 6.15 -0.95
C VAL A 181 9.55 6.95 -1.97
N SER A 182 9.22 6.80 -3.25
CA SER A 182 9.91 7.52 -4.34
C SER A 182 9.48 8.99 -4.47
N ASP A 183 10.13 9.71 -5.38
CA ASP A 183 9.80 11.09 -5.72
C ASP A 183 8.40 11.21 -6.36
N GLU A 184 7.99 10.23 -7.17
CA GLU A 184 6.65 10.18 -7.80
C GLU A 184 5.52 10.03 -6.79
N ALA A 185 5.83 9.50 -5.60
CA ALA A 185 4.90 9.25 -4.51
C ALA A 185 5.04 10.25 -3.35
N GLU A 186 5.66 11.41 -3.59
CA GLU A 186 5.97 12.41 -2.55
C GLU A 186 4.74 12.84 -1.74
N ASP A 187 3.58 12.99 -2.38
CA ASP A 187 2.33 13.41 -1.74
C ASP A 187 1.83 12.46 -0.65
N TYR A 188 2.33 11.22 -0.65
CA TYR A 188 2.03 10.17 0.33
C TYR A 188 3.14 10.01 1.37
N ARG A 189 4.28 10.70 1.24
CA ARG A 189 5.42 10.50 2.14
C ARG A 189 5.06 10.73 3.61
N GLN A 190 4.26 11.76 3.88
CA GLN A 190 3.84 12.10 5.24
C GLN A 190 2.95 11.03 5.89
N GLU A 191 2.00 10.44 5.15
CA GLU A 191 1.24 9.31 5.71
C GLU A 191 2.09 8.06 5.92
N MET A 192 3.12 7.85 5.09
CA MET A 192 4.03 6.73 5.28
C MET A 192 4.95 6.96 6.49
N TYR A 193 5.37 8.21 6.77
CA TYR A 193 6.04 8.56 8.02
C TYR A 193 5.14 8.30 9.24
N TRP A 194 3.87 8.72 9.16
CA TRP A 194 2.89 8.43 10.19
C TRP A 194 2.77 6.92 10.42
N LEU A 195 2.63 6.12 9.36
CA LEU A 195 2.52 4.67 9.45
C LEU A 195 3.75 4.06 10.12
N ALA A 196 4.96 4.45 9.71
CA ALA A 196 6.18 4.00 10.35
C ALA A 196 6.19 4.34 11.85
N SER A 197 5.76 5.56 12.23
CA SER A 197 5.68 5.98 13.63
C SER A 197 4.72 5.09 14.45
N GLU A 198 3.52 4.82 13.95
CA GLU A 198 2.58 3.92 14.64
C GLU A 198 3.09 2.49 14.75
N LEU A 199 3.76 1.97 13.70
CA LEU A 199 4.38 0.64 13.75
C LEU A 199 5.48 0.58 14.81
N ASN A 200 6.28 1.65 14.99
CA ASN A 200 7.27 1.73 16.06
C ASN A 200 6.61 1.72 17.46
N ARG A 201 5.48 2.41 17.64
CA ARG A 201 4.71 2.36 18.90
C ARG A 201 4.14 0.97 19.18
N LEU A 202 3.87 0.18 18.14
CA LEU A 202 3.47 -1.22 18.24
C LEU A 202 4.66 -2.20 18.41
N GLY A 203 5.88 -1.68 18.63
CA GLY A 203 7.07 -2.47 18.94
C GLY A 203 7.76 -3.09 17.72
N LEU A 204 7.48 -2.61 16.51
CA LEU A 204 8.26 -2.94 15.31
C LEU A 204 9.38 -1.94 15.09
N TYR A 205 10.39 -2.30 14.31
CA TYR A 205 11.37 -1.33 13.82
C TYR A 205 11.00 -0.95 12.39
N ALA A 206 10.45 0.26 12.19
CA ALA A 206 10.02 0.73 10.87
C ALA A 206 10.61 2.11 10.55
N ARG A 207 11.03 2.29 9.30
CA ARG A 207 11.50 3.57 8.77
C ARG A 207 10.91 3.85 7.40
N THR A 208 10.54 5.09 7.16
CA THR A 208 10.20 5.59 5.83
C THR A 208 11.41 6.29 5.25
N VAL A 209 11.86 5.86 4.08
CA VAL A 209 13.11 6.33 3.46
C VAL A 209 12.92 6.61 1.98
N HIS A 210 13.76 7.49 1.46
CA HIS A 210 13.87 7.70 0.03
C HIS A 210 14.72 6.56 -0.61
N PRO A 211 14.43 6.11 -1.86
CA PRO A 211 15.21 5.05 -2.50
C PRO A 211 16.73 5.29 -2.51
N ARG A 212 17.17 6.56 -2.58
CA ARG A 212 18.61 6.92 -2.55
C ARG A 212 19.28 6.64 -1.21
N ASP A 213 18.53 6.57 -0.12
CA ASP A 213 19.10 6.46 1.23
C ASP A 213 19.31 5.00 1.62
N ILE A 214 18.70 4.06 0.89
CA ILE A 214 18.95 2.63 1.06
C ILE A 214 20.40 2.30 0.70
N ILE A 215 21.12 1.72 1.65
CA ILE A 215 22.48 1.22 1.43
C ILE A 215 22.40 -0.20 0.90
N PHE A 216 23.02 -0.45 -0.25
CA PHE A 216 23.14 -1.78 -0.81
C PHE A 216 24.54 -2.35 -0.53
N THR A 217 24.58 -3.61 -0.14
CA THR A 217 25.80 -4.44 -0.16
C THR A 217 25.45 -5.82 -0.74
N GLU A 218 26.46 -6.62 -1.07
CA GLU A 218 26.23 -7.99 -1.55
C GLU A 218 25.49 -8.88 -0.53
N THR A 219 25.53 -8.54 0.75
CA THR A 219 24.85 -9.29 1.83
C THR A 219 23.43 -8.81 2.12
N GLY A 220 23.04 -7.62 1.65
CA GLY A 220 21.66 -7.13 1.80
C GLY A 220 21.46 -5.63 1.65
N LEU A 221 20.29 -5.18 2.12
CA LEU A 221 19.93 -3.76 2.20
C LEU A 221 20.05 -3.29 3.63
N PHE A 222 20.47 -2.05 3.82
CA PHE A 222 20.70 -1.47 5.14
C PHE A 222 20.15 -0.04 5.21
N LEU A 223 19.76 0.37 6.40
CA LEU A 223 19.45 1.75 6.75
C LEU A 223 20.65 2.35 7.48
N ASP A 224 20.96 3.59 7.18
CA ASP A 224 21.95 4.37 7.90
C ASP A 224 21.33 4.88 9.21
N GLU A 225 21.94 4.57 10.34
CA GLU A 225 21.48 4.96 11.68
C GLU A 225 22.72 5.35 12.52
N ASP A 226 22.51 6.14 13.57
CA ASP A 226 23.58 6.77 14.36
C ASP A 226 24.59 5.76 14.96
N GLU A 227 24.12 4.57 15.35
CA GLU A 227 24.92 3.50 15.95
C GLU A 227 25.48 2.51 14.91
N GLY A 228 25.29 2.80 13.62
CA GLY A 228 25.73 2.01 12.49
C GLY A 228 24.59 1.40 11.69
N ASN A 229 24.94 0.89 10.52
CA ASN A 229 23.98 0.36 9.56
C ASN A 229 23.16 -0.81 10.11
N ILE A 230 21.83 -0.70 10.04
CA ILE A 230 20.91 -1.79 10.41
C ILE A 230 20.40 -2.52 9.17
N GLN A 231 20.46 -3.86 9.18
CA GLN A 231 20.02 -4.66 8.05
C GLN A 231 18.49 -4.64 7.92
N VAL A 232 18.00 -4.39 6.70
CA VAL A 232 16.57 -4.43 6.35
C VAL A 232 16.14 -5.86 6.07
N ASP A 233 15.05 -6.29 6.70
CA ASP A 233 14.42 -7.59 6.49
C ASP A 233 13.30 -7.53 5.46
N ILE A 234 12.53 -6.45 5.50
CA ILE A 234 11.35 -6.25 4.68
C ILE A 234 11.41 -4.87 4.04
N VAL A 235 11.20 -4.82 2.74
CA VAL A 235 10.90 -3.61 1.98
C VAL A 235 9.41 -3.59 1.69
N TYR A 236 8.72 -2.57 2.19
CA TYR A 236 7.44 -2.14 1.62
C TYR A 236 7.74 -1.12 0.51
N ARG A 237 7.61 -1.53 -0.75
CA ARG A 237 7.84 -0.60 -1.87
C ARG A 237 6.62 0.29 -2.05
N PHE A 238 6.84 1.60 -2.06
CA PHE A 238 5.84 2.60 -2.36
C PHE A 238 6.28 3.38 -3.60
N PHE A 239 6.36 2.63 -4.70
CA PHE A 239 6.64 3.09 -6.06
C PHE A 239 6.14 2.02 -7.04
N GLU A 240 5.71 2.47 -8.22
CA GLU A 240 5.14 1.61 -9.26
C GLU A 240 6.24 1.00 -10.14
N LEU A 241 5.98 -0.19 -10.69
CA LEU A 241 7.00 -0.87 -11.51
C LEU A 241 7.19 -0.26 -12.89
N PHE A 242 6.27 0.57 -13.38
CA PHE A 242 6.48 1.28 -14.64
C PHE A 242 7.46 2.45 -14.47
N ASP A 243 7.63 2.98 -13.26
CA ASP A 243 8.53 4.09 -12.95
C ASP A 243 9.97 3.67 -12.65
N LEU A 244 10.30 2.37 -12.70
CA LEU A 244 11.62 1.85 -12.26
C LEU A 244 12.84 2.59 -12.80
N LYS A 245 12.74 3.18 -14.01
CA LYS A 245 13.81 3.98 -14.63
C LYS A 245 14.10 5.28 -13.89
N ASN A 246 13.09 5.85 -13.24
CA ASN A 246 13.18 7.07 -12.46
C ASN A 246 13.51 6.77 -10.99
N ILE A 247 13.19 5.56 -10.50
CA ILE A 247 13.43 5.16 -9.11
C ILE A 247 14.93 4.92 -8.85
N PRO A 248 15.61 5.74 -8.03
CA PRO A 248 17.02 5.54 -7.72
C PRO A 248 17.26 4.19 -7.03
N LYS A 249 18.36 3.51 -7.37
CA LYS A 249 18.76 2.21 -6.78
C LYS A 249 17.71 1.09 -6.92
N SER A 250 16.69 1.25 -7.77
CA SER A 250 15.63 0.26 -7.96
C SER A 250 16.17 -1.11 -8.37
N GLU A 251 17.14 -1.16 -9.28
CA GLU A 251 17.80 -2.39 -9.69
C GLU A 251 18.49 -3.11 -8.52
N LEU A 252 19.12 -2.36 -7.60
CA LEU A 252 19.80 -2.91 -6.42
C LEU A 252 18.79 -3.47 -5.40
N ILE A 253 17.69 -2.74 -5.17
CA ILE A 253 16.60 -3.18 -4.29
C ILE A 253 15.98 -4.48 -4.82
N LEU A 254 15.64 -4.52 -6.11
CA LEU A 254 15.07 -5.70 -6.76
C LEU A 254 16.06 -6.87 -6.83
N TYR A 255 17.36 -6.58 -7.02
CA TYR A 255 18.41 -7.60 -6.98
C TYR A 255 18.54 -8.24 -5.58
N ALA A 256 18.52 -7.44 -4.51
CA ALA A 256 18.54 -7.96 -3.14
C ALA A 256 17.32 -8.87 -2.86
N ALA A 257 16.13 -8.47 -3.34
CA ALA A 257 14.91 -9.28 -3.22
C ALA A 257 15.01 -10.60 -4.02
N LYS A 258 15.57 -10.53 -5.24
CA LYS A 258 15.88 -11.68 -6.09
C LYS A 258 16.82 -12.67 -5.38
N LYS A 259 17.85 -12.17 -4.69
CA LYS A 259 18.83 -12.96 -3.93
C LYS A 259 18.36 -13.49 -2.59
N ARG A 260 17.15 -13.09 -2.13
CA ARG A 260 16.58 -13.43 -0.81
C ARG A 260 17.29 -12.74 0.35
N ASN A 261 18.02 -11.66 0.09
CA ASN A 261 18.62 -10.86 1.15
C ASN A 261 17.58 -9.98 1.86
N VAL A 262 16.45 -9.72 1.19
CA VAL A 262 15.31 -8.98 1.72
C VAL A 262 14.00 -9.56 1.19
N ILE A 263 12.92 -9.40 1.94
CA ILE A 263 11.54 -9.64 1.48
C ILE A 263 11.02 -8.33 0.89
N ILE A 264 10.40 -8.38 -0.28
CA ILE A 264 9.76 -7.20 -0.88
C ILE A 264 8.25 -7.44 -1.00
N THR A 265 7.46 -6.47 -0.55
CA THR A 265 6.02 -6.41 -0.75
C THR A 265 5.62 -4.97 -1.14
N PRO A 266 4.63 -4.78 -2.02
CA PRO A 266 4.11 -5.76 -2.96
C PRO A 266 5.22 -6.38 -3.86
N PRO A 267 5.05 -7.61 -4.37
CA PRO A 267 6.06 -8.28 -5.18
C PRO A 267 6.23 -7.58 -6.54
N PRO A 268 7.40 -7.68 -7.21
CA PRO A 268 7.64 -6.99 -8.48
C PRO A 268 6.91 -7.70 -9.64
N LYS A 269 5.58 -7.58 -9.67
CA LYS A 269 4.66 -8.22 -10.61
C LYS A 269 3.73 -7.18 -11.22
N ALA A 270 4.20 -6.50 -12.26
CA ALA A 270 3.45 -5.39 -12.86
C ALA A 270 2.06 -5.79 -13.36
N TYR A 271 1.87 -7.03 -13.81
CA TYR A 271 0.54 -7.52 -14.21
C TYR A 271 -0.50 -7.56 -13.07
N LEU A 272 -0.10 -7.42 -11.80
CA LEU A 272 -1.00 -7.26 -10.64
C LEU A 272 -1.25 -5.79 -10.28
N GLU A 273 -0.49 -4.85 -10.84
CA GLU A 273 -0.66 -3.39 -10.70
C GLU A 273 -1.59 -2.81 -11.79
N GLU A 274 -1.93 -3.61 -12.80
CA GLU A 274 -2.69 -3.14 -13.96
C GLU A 274 -4.20 -3.03 -13.71
N LYS A 275 -4.78 -1.88 -14.06
CA LYS A 275 -6.24 -1.70 -14.20
C LYS A 275 -6.84 -2.63 -15.26
N LEU A 276 -6.03 -3.02 -16.25
CA LEU A 276 -6.41 -3.96 -17.32
C LEU A 276 -6.85 -5.33 -16.78
N LEU A 277 -6.48 -5.70 -15.54
CA LEU A 277 -6.93 -6.95 -14.95
C LEU A 277 -8.46 -7.01 -14.85
N PHE A 278 -9.15 -5.94 -14.42
CA PHE A 278 -10.61 -5.98 -14.38
C PHE A 278 -11.22 -6.04 -15.79
N ALA A 279 -10.68 -5.26 -16.72
CA ALA A 279 -11.15 -5.30 -18.12
C ALA A 279 -11.06 -6.71 -18.72
N LEU A 280 -10.01 -7.47 -18.40
CA LEU A 280 -9.83 -8.85 -18.87
C LEU A 280 -11.00 -9.77 -18.48
N PHE A 281 -11.56 -9.62 -17.27
CA PHE A 281 -12.65 -10.48 -16.76
C PHE A 281 -14.05 -9.91 -17.01
N HIS A 282 -14.14 -8.64 -17.43
CA HIS A 282 -15.39 -8.04 -17.89
C HIS A 282 -15.57 -8.14 -19.41
N HIS A 283 -14.57 -8.64 -20.14
CA HIS A 283 -14.71 -8.91 -21.57
C HIS A 283 -15.57 -10.16 -21.78
N PRO A 284 -16.68 -10.08 -22.55
CA PRO A 284 -17.54 -11.22 -22.87
C PRO A 284 -16.83 -12.30 -23.69
#